data_AF-A0A961Y326-F1
#
_entry.id   AF-A0A961Y326-F1
#
_cell.length_a   1.000
_cell.length_b   1.000
_cell.length_c   1.000
_cell.angle_alpha   90.00
_cell.angle_beta   90.00
_cell.angle_gamma   90.00
#
_symmetry.space_group_name_H-M   'P 1'
#
loop_
_entity.id
_entity.type
_entity.pdbx_description
1 polymer ?
#
loop_
_entity_poly.entity_id
_entity_poly.type
_entity_poly.pdbx_seq_one_letter_code
_entity_poly.pdbx_strand_id
1 'polypeptide(L)'
;MRGRLTSIQIAADTAPEAVAWAHDEVFAGTKTQQAIRKLLNERLVAEGLEAVSQSAFNRWALRVLDGEISRPMPALAPISSNDLADIAKQLRTLADRIDNARRAS
;
A
#
# COMPACT_ATOMS: atom_id res chain seq x y z
N MET A 1 23.44 -4.67 12.37
CA MET A 1 23.20 -3.32 12.93
C MET A 1 21.87 -2.82 12.37
N ARG A 2 20.83 -2.61 13.19
CA ARG A 2 19.58 -1.96 12.74
C ARG A 2 19.91 -0.48 12.47
N GLY A 3 20.26 -0.18 11.22
CA GLY A 3 20.59 1.17 10.78
C GLY A 3 19.46 2.14 11.13
N ARG A 4 19.85 3.36 11.53
CA ARG A 4 18.95 4.47 11.88
C ARG A 4 17.73 4.52 10.96
N LEU A 5 16.52 4.54 11.54
CA LEU A 5 15.28 4.67 10.78
C LEU A 5 15.37 5.88 9.86
N THR A 6 15.18 5.66 8.57
CA THR A 6 15.10 6.76 7.60
C THR A 6 13.79 7.52 7.82
N SER A 7 13.74 8.80 7.48
CA SER A 7 12.52 9.61 7.57
C SER A 7 11.32 8.98 6.82
N ILE A 8 11.58 8.20 5.78
CA ILE A 8 10.56 7.45 5.02
C ILE A 8 9.98 6.29 5.83
N GLN A 9 10.77 5.62 6.67
CA GLN A 9 10.26 4.55 7.53
C GLN A 9 9.37 5.09 8.66
N ILE A 10 9.65 6.31 9.14
CA ILE A 10 8.76 7.02 10.07
C ILE A 10 7.47 7.42 9.34
N ALA A 11 7.59 7.95 8.12
CA ALA A 11 6.44 8.31 7.30
C ALA A 11 5.54 7.11 6.95
N ALA A 12 6.07 5.89 6.98
CA ALA A 12 5.28 4.68 6.73
C ALA A 12 4.22 4.42 7.81
N ASP A 13 4.45 4.88 9.04
CA ASP A 13 3.48 4.73 10.12
C ASP A 13 2.29 5.69 9.96
N THR A 14 2.55 6.91 9.47
CA THR A 14 1.52 7.95 9.33
C THR A 14 0.85 7.95 7.95
N ALA A 15 1.61 7.70 6.89
CA ALA A 15 1.14 7.70 5.50
C ALA A 15 1.53 6.38 4.80
N PRO A 16 1.03 5.22 5.29
CA PRO A 16 1.44 3.90 4.78
C PRO A 16 1.14 3.74 3.29
N GLU A 17 0.04 4.30 2.79
CA GLU A 17 -0.34 4.23 1.37
C GLU A 17 0.64 4.98 0.46
N ALA A 18 1.09 6.17 0.88
CA ALA A 18 2.05 6.96 0.12
C ALA A 18 3.40 6.24 0.00
N VAL A 19 3.86 5.64 1.11
CA VAL A 19 5.12 4.88 1.15
C VAL A 19 4.97 3.55 0.41
N ALA A 20 3.82 2.86 0.51
CA ALA A 20 3.53 1.65 -0.25
C ALA A 20 3.55 1.90 -1.76
N TRP A 21 2.93 3.00 -2.22
CA TRP A 21 3.01 3.40 -3.63
C TRP A 21 4.45 3.63 -4.07
N ALA A 22 5.25 4.35 -3.27
CA ALA A 22 6.65 4.59 -3.64
C ALA A 22 7.47 3.30 -3.68
N HIS A 23 7.15 2.33 -2.82
CA HIS A 23 7.80 1.02 -2.78
C HIS A 23 7.51 0.25 -4.07
N ASP A 24 6.24 0.20 -4.45
CA ASP A 24 5.78 -0.46 -5.68
C ASP A 24 6.44 0.15 -6.93
N GLU A 25 6.55 1.47 -7.00
CA GLU A 25 7.17 2.17 -8.14
C GLU A 25 8.68 1.96 -8.22
N VAL A 26 9.38 1.91 -7.09
CA VAL A 26 10.81 1.56 -7.04
C VAL A 26 11.02 0.15 -7.56
N PHE A 27 10.16 -0.80 -7.16
CA PHE A 27 10.26 -2.19 -7.59
C PHE A 27 9.90 -2.37 -9.06
N ALA A 28 8.89 -1.66 -9.55
CA ALA A 28 8.48 -1.71 -10.96
C ALA A 28 9.54 -1.16 -11.91
N GLY A 29 10.37 -0.20 -11.47
CA GLY A 29 11.47 0.34 -12.28
C GLY A 29 11.04 1.16 -13.51
N THR A 30 9.76 1.56 -13.58
CA THR A 30 9.20 2.26 -14.76
C THR A 30 9.33 3.79 -14.70
N LYS A 31 9.61 4.34 -13.51
CA LYS A 31 9.76 5.78 -13.27
C LYS A 31 11.16 6.08 -12.74
N THR A 32 11.65 7.29 -13.01
CA THR A 32 12.93 7.74 -12.46
C THR A 32 12.81 7.94 -10.94
N GLN A 33 13.90 7.70 -10.21
CA GLN A 33 13.93 7.93 -8.75
C GLN A 33 13.54 9.37 -8.38
N GLN A 34 13.92 10.35 -9.21
CA GLN A 34 13.54 11.75 -9.02
C GLN A 34 12.02 11.96 -9.15
N ALA A 35 11.38 11.35 -10.14
CA ALA A 35 9.93 11.44 -10.34
C ALA A 35 9.17 10.77 -9.19
N ILE A 36 9.61 9.57 -8.77
CA ILE A 36 9.00 8.85 -7.65
C ILE A 36 9.10 9.68 -6.37
N ARG A 37 10.30 10.21 -6.06
CA ARG A 37 10.50 11.07 -4.89
C ARG A 37 9.64 12.31 -4.91
N LYS A 38 9.51 12.98 -6.06
CA LYS A 38 8.69 14.19 -6.20
C LYS A 38 7.23 13.90 -5.84
N LEU A 39 6.65 12.87 -6.46
CA LEU A 39 5.27 12.45 -6.22
C LEU A 39 5.06 11.90 -4.81
N LEU A 40 6.05 11.22 -4.23
CA LEU A 40 6.01 10.82 -2.82
C LEU A 40 5.92 12.05 -1.92
N ASN A 41 6.77 13.06 -2.14
CA ASN A 41 6.74 14.30 -1.35
C ASN A 41 5.42 15.05 -1.48
N GLU A 42 4.82 15.09 -2.67
CA GLU A 42 3.48 15.68 -2.87
C GLU A 42 2.43 14.97 -2.00
N ARG A 43 2.45 13.63 -1.95
CA ARG A 43 1.55 12.85 -1.08
C ARG A 43 1.84 13.07 0.41
N LEU A 44 3.10 13.08 0.82
CA LEU A 44 3.47 13.32 2.22
C LEU A 44 3.02 14.71 2.69
N VAL A 45 3.22 15.73 1.86
CA VAL A 45 2.79 17.10 2.19
C VAL A 45 1.26 17.21 2.26
N ALA A 46 0.52 16.50 1.41
CA ALA A 46 -0.94 16.44 1.48
C ALA A 46 -1.44 15.84 2.81
N GLU A 47 -0.69 14.89 3.39
CA GLU A 47 -0.93 14.29 4.71
C GLU A 47 -0.32 15.12 5.87
N GLY A 48 0.20 16.32 5.60
CA GLY A 48 0.79 17.20 6.61
C GLY A 48 2.18 16.78 7.10
N LEU A 49 2.88 15.91 6.36
CA LEU A 49 4.22 15.42 6.68
C LEU A 49 5.32 16.20 5.96
N GLU A 50 6.54 16.16 6.52
CA GLU A 50 7.71 16.79 5.93
C GLU A 50 8.19 16.03 4.67
N ALA A 51 8.57 16.79 3.65
CA ALA A 51 9.14 16.26 2.43
C ALA A 51 10.48 15.56 2.68
N VAL A 52 10.73 14.45 1.98
CA VAL A 52 11.99 13.71 2.09
C VAL A 52 13.04 14.22 1.12
N SER A 53 14.27 14.28 1.61
CA SER A 53 15.44 14.67 0.80
C SER A 53 15.81 13.58 -0.22
N GLN A 54 16.52 13.99 -1.28
CA GLN A 54 16.98 13.06 -2.31
C GLN A 54 17.92 11.97 -1.78
N SER A 55 18.85 12.34 -0.90
CA SER A 55 19.78 11.36 -0.30
C SER A 55 19.05 10.34 0.57
N ALA A 56 18.03 10.78 1.34
CA ALA A 56 17.22 9.87 2.14
C ALA A 56 16.42 8.89 1.26
N PHE A 57 15.80 9.40 0.20
CA PHE A 57 15.05 8.58 -0.77
C PHE A 57 15.93 7.56 -1.47
N ASN A 58 17.10 7.96 -2.00
CA ASN A 58 17.97 7.05 -2.75
C ASN A 58 18.47 5.90 -1.87
N ARG A 59 18.86 6.17 -0.62
CA ARG A 59 19.26 5.11 0.33
C ARG A 59 18.11 4.17 0.63
N TRP A 60 16.91 4.70 0.82
CA TRP A 60 15.71 3.90 1.06
C TRP A 60 15.38 3.02 -0.15
N ALA A 61 15.42 3.56 -1.37
CA ALA A 61 15.14 2.82 -2.60
C ALA A 61 16.12 1.67 -2.82
N LEU A 62 17.42 1.86 -2.53
CA LEU A 62 18.40 0.78 -2.60
C LEU A 62 18.07 -0.37 -1.64
N ARG A 63 17.63 -0.05 -0.42
CA ARG A 63 17.24 -1.06 0.58
C ARG A 63 15.91 -1.75 0.25
N VAL A 64 15.03 -1.09 -0.49
CA VAL A 64 13.83 -1.72 -1.08
C VAL A 64 14.24 -2.75 -2.12
N LEU A 65 15.16 -2.39 -3.04
CA LEU A 65 15.63 -3.29 -4.09
C LEU A 65 16.44 -4.47 -3.54
N ASP A 66 17.16 -4.28 -2.44
CA ASP A 66 17.87 -5.33 -1.71
C ASP A 66 16.93 -6.24 -0.88
N GLY A 67 15.64 -5.89 -0.79
CA GLY A 67 14.65 -6.65 -0.04
C GLY A 67 14.69 -6.45 1.47
N GLU A 68 15.56 -5.55 1.98
CA GLU A 68 15.61 -5.22 3.42
C GLU A 68 14.34 -4.49 3.91
N ILE A 69 13.69 -3.74 3.02
CA ILE A 69 12.49 -2.97 3.33
C ILE A 69 11.28 -3.65 2.71
N SER A 70 10.49 -4.28 3.56
CA SER A 70 9.18 -4.80 3.18
C SER A 70 8.23 -3.67 2.81
N ARG A 71 7.33 -3.96 1.87
CA ARG A 71 6.24 -3.05 1.50
C ARG A 71 5.42 -2.69 2.74
N PRO A 72 5.24 -1.41 3.06
CA PRO A 72 4.32 -1.01 4.11
C PRO A 72 2.93 -1.54 3.79
N MET A 73 2.33 -2.24 4.74
CA MET A 73 0.96 -2.68 4.59
C MET A 73 0.07 -1.53 5.10
N PRO A 74 -0.80 -0.93 4.27
CA PRO A 74 -1.82 -0.05 4.82
C PRO A 74 -2.62 -0.85 5.84
N ALA A 75 -2.90 -0.26 7.00
CA ALA A 75 -3.71 -0.90 8.01
C ALA A 75 -5.02 -1.33 7.33
N LEU A 76 -5.24 -2.64 7.20
CA LEU A 76 -6.53 -3.16 6.75
C LEU A 76 -7.56 -2.58 7.71
N ALA A 77 -8.44 -1.71 7.20
CA ALA A 77 -9.57 -1.27 7.99
C ALA A 77 -10.28 -2.53 8.51
N PRO A 78 -10.59 -2.62 9.82
CA PRO A 78 -11.31 -3.77 10.33
C PRO A 78 -12.62 -3.89 9.56
N ILE A 79 -12.81 -5.02 8.88
CA ILE A 79 -14.05 -5.30 8.16
C ILE A 79 -15.17 -5.24 9.20
N SER A 80 -16.15 -4.36 9.00
CA SER A 80 -17.26 -4.25 9.94
C SER A 80 -18.05 -5.55 9.96
N SER A 81 -18.60 -5.91 11.13
CA SER A 81 -19.52 -7.06 11.21
C SER A 81 -20.71 -6.92 10.26
N ASN A 82 -21.12 -5.68 9.95
CA ASN A 82 -22.15 -5.42 8.96
C ASN A 82 -21.68 -5.75 7.53
N ASP A 83 -20.46 -5.39 7.16
CA ASP A 83 -19.90 -5.69 5.84
C ASP A 83 -19.79 -7.21 5.62
N LEU A 84 -19.40 -7.96 6.65
CA LEU A 84 -19.36 -9.43 6.61
C LEU A 84 -20.75 -10.04 6.43
N ALA A 85 -21.76 -9.48 7.10
CA ALA A 85 -23.14 -9.93 6.95
C ALA A 85 -23.66 -9.70 5.53
N ASP A 86 -23.34 -8.54 4.94
CA ASP A 86 -23.71 -8.22 3.56
C ASP A 86 -23.00 -9.12 2.55
N ILE A 87 -21.70 -9.38 2.73
CA ILE A 87 -20.94 -10.34 1.91
C ILE A 87 -21.55 -11.74 2.01
N ALA A 88 -21.88 -12.20 3.22
CA ALA A 88 -22.50 -13.51 3.42
C ALA A 88 -23.86 -13.62 2.71
N LYS A 89 -24.68 -12.55 2.76
CA LYS A 89 -25.96 -12.49 2.06
C LYS A 89 -25.80 -12.52 0.54
N GLN A 90 -24.81 -11.79 0.02
CA GLN A 90 -24.50 -11.79 -1.41
C GLN A 90 -24.05 -13.17 -1.90
N LEU A 91 -23.14 -13.83 -1.16
CA LEU A 91 -22.67 -15.17 -1.48
C LEU A 91 -23.80 -16.21 -1.44
N ARG A 92 -24.70 -16.11 -0.46
CA ARG A 92 -25.90 -16.96 -0.37
C ARG A 92 -26.79 -16.77 -1.60
N THR A 93 -27.08 -15.53 -1.96
CA THR A 93 -27.93 -15.20 -3.12
C THR A 93 -27.31 -15.72 -4.41
N LEU A 94 -25.99 -15.64 -4.56
CA LEU A 94 -25.27 -16.18 -5.72
C LEU A 94 -25.39 -17.71 -5.78
N ALA A 95 -25.22 -18.40 -4.65
CA ALA A 95 -25.37 -19.85 -4.56
C ALA A 95 -26.78 -20.29 -4.97
N ASP A 96 -27.82 -19.62 -4.45
CA ASP A 96 -29.22 -19.93 -4.79
C ASP A 96 -29.50 -19.73 -6.30
N ARG A 97 -28.89 -18.70 -6.93
CA ARG A 97 -28.99 -18.48 -8.39
C ARG A 97 -28.32 -19.58 -9.19
N ILE A 98 -27.16 -20.05 -8.75
CA ILE A 98 -26.42 -21.15 -9.40
C ILE A 98 -27.22 -22.45 -9.34
N ASP A 99 -27.79 -22.77 -8.17
CA ASP A 99 -28.58 -23.98 -7.99
C ASP A 99 -29.88 -23.97 -8.81
N ASN A 100 -30.55 -22.82 -8.89
CA ASN A 100 -31.74 -22.67 -9.74
C ASN A 100 -31.41 -22.82 -11.22
N ALA A 101 -30.27 -22.28 -11.69
CA ALA A 101 -29.83 -22.46 -13.07
C ALA A 101 -29.54 -23.93 -13.42
N ARG A 102 -28.95 -24.69 -12.48
CA ARG A 102 -28.68 -26.13 -12.65
C ARG A 102 -29.94 -26.99 -12.71
N ARG A 103 -31.02 -26.59 -12.02
CA ARG A 103 -32.30 -27.34 -12.03
C ARG A 103 -33.17 -27.07 -13.25
N ALA A 104 -32.91 -25.98 -13.97
CA ALA A 104 -33.63 -25.59 -15.17
C ALA A 104 -32.99 -26.13 -16.48
N SER A 105 -31.86 -26.83 -16.37
CA SER A 105 -31.16 -27.53 -17.46
C SER A 105 -31.44 -29.02 -17.39
#